data_AF-A0A517VKX2-F1
#
_entry.id   AF-A0A517VKX2-F1
#
_cell.length_a   1.000
_cell.length_b   1.000
_cell.length_c   1.000
_cell.angle_alpha   90.00
_cell.angle_beta   90.00
_cell.angle_gamma   90.00
#
_symmetry.space_group_name_H-M   'P 1'
#
loop_
_entity.id
_entity.type
_entity.pdbx_description
1 polymer ?
#
loop_
_entity_poly.entity_id
_entity_poly.type
_entity_poly.pdbx_seq_one_letter_code
_entity_poly.pdbx_strand_id
1 'polypeptide(L)'
;MNRLTFLCCFGLFALAISDLKETTAEGAKKTDFVQYGKMHEVIGKQQHQGRVKFTNVIKKPHFYGVAALESLADEATIFDHNVTLTRLKPDGTLASGKLTPNTQAALLVGAYVDSWTKHPITDTVKSDDLDMLIEKTAKQAGINTNEPFMFVIQGDFKNARFHVIYGACPIRARMRKEVLPKEKQPYEADIPKVTGKLIGVFAKDSVGNITHPATSTHMHLLYKDKRSGEMRTGHVERLQYNQGQPCC
;
A
#
# COMPACT_ATOMS: atom_id res chain seq x y z
N MET A 1 -81.95 -48.62 7.79
CA MET A 1 -80.88 -47.92 8.53
C MET A 1 -79.53 -48.48 8.11
N ASN A 2 -78.78 -47.78 7.23
CA ASN A 2 -77.40 -47.38 7.49
C ASN A 2 -76.90 -46.51 6.34
N ARG A 3 -76.22 -45.43 6.73
CA ARG A 3 -76.01 -44.20 5.96
C ARG A 3 -74.77 -44.29 5.08
N LEU A 4 -74.92 -43.79 3.86
CA LEU A 4 -73.87 -43.40 2.93
C LEU A 4 -73.02 -42.29 3.57
N THR A 5 -71.70 -42.46 3.66
CA THR A 5 -70.78 -41.39 4.05
C THR A 5 -69.75 -41.18 2.94
N PHE A 6 -69.89 -40.04 2.28
CA PHE A 6 -68.97 -39.46 1.30
C PHE A 6 -67.84 -38.77 2.09
N LEU A 7 -66.57 -39.07 1.82
CA LEU A 7 -65.45 -38.33 2.41
C LEU A 7 -64.50 -37.84 1.33
N CYS A 8 -64.31 -36.52 1.33
CA CYS A 8 -63.59 -35.71 0.35
C CYS A 8 -62.09 -36.02 0.29
N CYS A 9 -61.56 -36.08 -0.93
CA CYS A 9 -60.14 -35.95 -1.22
C CYS A 9 -59.64 -34.54 -0.84
N PHE A 10 -58.77 -34.44 0.16
CA PHE A 10 -57.92 -33.26 0.37
C PHE A 10 -56.57 -33.51 -0.31
N GLY A 11 -56.32 -32.80 -1.41
CA GLY A 11 -55.01 -32.76 -2.05
C GLY A 11 -54.01 -32.02 -1.17
N LEU A 12 -52.92 -32.69 -0.77
CA LEU A 12 -51.76 -32.03 -0.21
C LEU A 12 -50.98 -31.35 -1.34
N PHE A 13 -51.01 -30.02 -1.35
CA PHE A 13 -50.09 -29.20 -2.13
C PHE A 13 -48.80 -29.06 -1.32
N ALA A 14 -47.79 -29.90 -1.59
CA ALA A 14 -46.47 -29.77 -1.00
C ALA A 14 -45.74 -28.58 -1.65
N LEU A 15 -45.69 -27.45 -0.94
CA LEU A 15 -44.82 -26.32 -1.26
C LEU A 15 -43.36 -26.78 -1.10
N ALA A 16 -42.69 -27.00 -2.23
CA ALA A 16 -41.24 -27.16 -2.26
C ALA A 16 -40.61 -25.82 -1.88
N ILE A 17 -40.18 -25.72 -0.62
CA ILE A 17 -39.32 -24.62 -0.16
C ILE A 17 -37.96 -24.88 -0.80
N SER A 18 -37.68 -24.15 -1.88
CA SER A 18 -36.35 -24.08 -2.47
C SER A 18 -35.39 -23.52 -1.43
N ASP A 19 -34.42 -24.32 -1.00
CA ASP A 19 -33.25 -23.90 -0.24
C ASP A 19 -32.58 -22.72 -0.98
N LEU A 20 -32.85 -21.51 -0.52
CA LEU A 20 -32.00 -20.36 -0.80
C LEU A 20 -30.65 -20.65 -0.15
N LYS A 21 -29.66 -20.99 -0.98
CA LYS A 21 -28.25 -20.96 -0.58
C LYS A 21 -27.95 -19.55 -0.10
N GLU A 22 -27.94 -19.39 1.21
CA GLU A 22 -27.35 -18.25 1.89
C GLU A 22 -25.89 -18.15 1.43
N THR A 23 -25.59 -17.13 0.62
CA THR A 23 -24.22 -16.71 0.38
C THR A 23 -23.74 -16.12 1.70
N THR A 24 -23.06 -16.92 2.51
CA THR A 24 -22.29 -16.44 3.65
C THR A 24 -21.20 -15.52 3.10
N ALA A 25 -21.37 -14.21 3.26
CA ALA A 25 -20.30 -13.27 3.09
C ALA A 25 -19.29 -13.54 4.21
N GLU A 26 -18.13 -14.09 3.86
CA GLU A 26 -17.01 -14.24 4.79
C GLU A 26 -16.65 -12.83 5.30
N GLY A 27 -16.92 -12.60 6.59
CA GLY A 27 -16.67 -11.30 7.23
C GLY A 27 -15.22 -10.91 7.04
N ALA A 28 -14.98 -9.65 6.66
CA ALA A 28 -13.65 -9.11 6.42
C ALA A 28 -12.70 -9.50 7.55
N LYS A 29 -11.82 -10.46 7.27
CA LYS A 29 -10.80 -10.93 8.19
C LYS A 29 -9.95 -9.71 8.57
N LYS A 30 -9.87 -9.39 9.87
CA LYS A 30 -9.10 -8.26 10.40
C LYS A 30 -7.69 -8.31 9.80
N THR A 31 -7.32 -7.29 9.05
CA THR A 31 -5.97 -7.15 8.51
C THR A 31 -4.98 -7.12 9.68
N ASP A 32 -3.98 -8.01 9.67
CA ASP A 32 -2.91 -8.01 10.68
C ASP A 32 -1.94 -6.87 10.35
N PHE A 33 -2.36 -5.65 10.73
CA PHE A 33 -1.64 -4.42 10.47
C PHE A 33 -0.42 -4.28 11.38
N VAL A 34 0.71 -3.89 10.79
CA VAL A 34 2.02 -3.84 11.43
C VAL A 34 2.61 -2.45 11.26
N GLN A 35 3.03 -1.86 12.37
CA GLN A 35 3.72 -0.58 12.38
C GLN A 35 4.94 -0.63 13.31
N TYR A 36 6.09 -0.20 12.79
CA TYR A 36 7.30 0.05 13.56
C TYR A 36 7.79 1.47 13.30
N GLY A 37 7.96 2.24 14.37
CA GLY A 37 8.26 3.67 14.28
C GLY A 37 7.04 4.52 13.90
N LYS A 38 7.16 5.82 14.15
CA LYS A 38 6.17 6.83 13.76
C LYS A 38 6.87 7.92 12.96
N MET A 39 6.17 8.50 11.99
CA MET A 39 6.70 9.62 11.20
C MET A 39 7.21 10.77 12.08
N HIS A 40 6.45 11.14 13.12
CA HIS A 40 6.88 12.16 14.08
C HIS A 40 8.20 11.81 14.80
N GLU A 41 8.43 10.54 15.14
CA GLU A 41 9.66 10.10 15.81
C GLU A 41 10.84 10.03 14.85
N VAL A 42 10.67 9.29 13.76
CA VAL A 42 11.73 8.96 12.82
C VAL A 42 12.11 10.20 12.01
N ILE A 43 11.14 10.92 11.46
CA ILE A 43 11.39 12.11 10.65
C ILE A 43 11.40 13.37 11.51
N GLY A 44 10.40 13.56 12.37
CA GLY A 44 10.24 14.78 13.17
C GLY A 44 11.34 14.96 14.23
N LYS A 45 11.53 13.95 15.08
CA LYS A 45 12.54 13.91 16.16
C LYS A 45 13.89 13.33 15.72
N GLN A 46 14.05 12.98 14.44
CA GLN A 46 15.28 12.41 13.87
C GLN A 46 15.78 11.14 14.57
N GLN A 47 14.87 10.29 15.03
CA GLN A 47 15.20 9.00 15.67
C GLN A 47 15.35 7.90 14.63
N HIS A 48 16.52 7.84 13.98
CA HIS A 48 16.76 6.98 12.82
C HIS A 48 17.25 5.57 13.15
N GLN A 49 17.28 5.15 14.42
CA GLN A 49 17.72 3.81 14.79
C GLN A 49 16.81 2.71 14.20
N GLY A 50 17.40 1.56 13.83
CA GLY A 50 16.65 0.39 13.41
C GLY A 50 15.72 -0.13 14.50
N ARG A 51 14.49 -0.49 14.11
CA ARG A 51 13.43 -0.95 15.03
C ARG A 51 12.91 -2.35 14.72
N VAL A 52 13.01 -2.76 13.46
CA VAL A 52 12.62 -4.10 13.03
C VAL A 52 13.52 -4.58 11.89
N LYS A 53 13.94 -5.84 11.95
CA LYS A 53 14.60 -6.51 10.83
C LYS A 53 13.57 -6.92 9.79
N PHE A 54 13.84 -6.68 8.51
CA PHE A 54 12.97 -7.13 7.42
C PHE A 54 12.73 -8.64 7.45
N THR A 55 13.76 -9.42 7.82
CA THR A 55 13.68 -10.87 7.99
C THR A 55 12.70 -11.32 9.07
N ASN A 56 12.20 -10.44 9.93
CA ASN A 56 11.15 -10.77 10.91
C ASN A 56 9.73 -10.62 10.32
N VAL A 57 9.50 -9.62 9.48
CA VAL A 57 8.17 -9.36 8.90
C VAL A 57 7.88 -10.21 7.67
N ILE A 58 8.92 -10.64 6.94
CA ILE A 58 8.75 -11.51 5.76
C ILE A 58 8.80 -13.01 6.09
N LYS A 59 8.78 -13.40 7.38
CA LYS A 59 8.73 -14.83 7.77
C LYS A 59 7.42 -15.49 7.38
N LYS A 60 6.34 -14.72 7.36
CA LYS A 60 5.03 -15.17 6.88
C LYS A 60 4.84 -14.62 5.46
N PRO A 61 4.16 -15.36 4.57
CA PRO A 61 3.83 -14.88 3.23
C PRO A 61 2.86 -13.68 3.31
N HIS A 62 2.62 -13.04 2.16
CA HIS A 62 1.59 -12.01 2.01
C HIS A 62 1.77 -10.77 2.88
N PHE A 63 3.00 -10.48 3.29
CA PHE A 63 3.31 -9.17 3.87
C PHE A 63 3.47 -8.12 2.77
N TYR A 64 2.78 -7.00 2.92
CA TYR A 64 2.90 -5.83 2.05
C TYR A 64 3.22 -4.62 2.92
N GLY A 65 4.10 -3.74 2.45
CA GLY A 65 4.45 -2.57 3.24
C GLY A 65 5.42 -1.62 2.55
N VAL A 66 5.55 -0.45 3.16
CA VAL A 66 6.51 0.60 2.81
C VAL A 66 7.39 0.90 4.01
N ALA A 67 8.66 1.19 3.77
CA ALA A 67 9.62 1.36 4.84
C ALA A 67 10.80 2.25 4.46
N ALA A 68 11.31 2.95 5.46
CA ALA A 68 12.59 3.66 5.43
C ALA A 68 13.60 2.90 6.30
N LEU A 69 14.80 2.68 5.77
CA LEU A 69 15.86 1.98 6.49
C LEU A 69 16.38 2.80 7.68
N GLU A 70 17.07 2.12 8.60
CA GLU A 70 17.82 2.79 9.64
C GLU A 70 18.79 3.84 9.09
N SER A 71 19.09 4.85 9.89
CA SER A 71 19.82 6.05 9.48
C SER A 71 19.18 6.83 8.32
N LEU A 72 17.95 6.49 7.91
CA LEU A 72 17.33 6.98 6.68
C LEU A 72 18.19 6.71 5.44
N ALA A 73 18.89 5.57 5.42
CA ALA A 73 19.89 5.29 4.41
C ALA A 73 19.28 5.03 3.01
N ASP A 74 18.14 4.32 2.98
CA ASP A 74 17.54 3.76 1.77
C ASP A 74 16.00 3.71 1.91
N GLU A 75 15.31 3.55 0.77
CA GLU A 75 13.87 3.23 0.73
C GLU A 75 13.63 1.75 0.45
N ALA A 76 12.56 1.22 1.03
CA ALA A 76 12.16 -0.17 0.89
C ALA A 76 10.66 -0.32 0.63
N THR A 77 10.31 -1.28 -0.21
CA THR A 77 8.92 -1.72 -0.41
C THR A 77 8.87 -3.22 -0.42
N ILE A 78 7.86 -3.74 0.27
CA ILE A 78 7.61 -5.16 0.41
C ILE A 78 6.33 -5.44 -0.37
N PHE A 79 6.44 -6.29 -1.39
CA PHE A 79 5.31 -6.70 -2.21
C PHE A 79 5.22 -8.21 -2.16
N ASP A 80 4.18 -8.71 -1.48
CA ASP A 80 3.97 -10.13 -1.19
C ASP A 80 5.28 -10.76 -0.72
N HIS A 81 5.70 -10.45 0.51
CA HIS A 81 6.92 -10.94 1.18
C HIS A 81 8.27 -10.64 0.48
N ASN A 82 8.28 -10.13 -0.75
CA ASN A 82 9.50 -9.80 -1.48
C ASN A 82 9.92 -8.35 -1.21
N VAL A 83 11.13 -8.17 -0.67
CA VAL A 83 11.68 -6.86 -0.32
C VAL A 83 12.46 -6.31 -1.51
N THR A 84 12.05 -5.15 -2.01
CA THR A 84 12.85 -4.33 -2.94
C THR A 84 13.45 -3.17 -2.18
N LEU A 85 14.75 -2.96 -2.34
CA LEU A 85 15.50 -1.87 -1.72
C LEU A 85 16.08 -0.98 -2.81
N THR A 86 15.93 0.34 -2.68
CA THR A 86 16.70 1.29 -3.48
C THR A 86 17.61 2.09 -2.58
N ARG A 87 18.89 2.06 -2.90
CA ARG A 87 19.91 2.88 -2.25
C ARG A 87 20.39 4.00 -3.14
N LEU A 88 20.79 5.10 -2.51
CA LEU A 88 21.60 6.13 -3.16
C LEU A 88 23.09 5.83 -2.93
N LYS A 89 23.89 5.90 -3.99
CA LYS A 89 25.35 5.83 -3.90
C LYS A 89 25.95 7.23 -3.66
N PRO A 90 27.18 7.32 -3.15
CA PRO A 90 27.87 8.61 -2.98
C PRO A 90 28.02 9.43 -4.26
N ASP A 91 28.00 8.79 -5.43
CA ASP A 91 28.04 9.45 -6.75
C ASP A 91 26.68 10.00 -7.21
N GLY A 92 25.63 9.89 -6.37
CA GLY A 92 24.28 10.35 -6.66
C GLY A 92 23.46 9.38 -7.53
N THR A 93 23.99 8.21 -7.89
CA THR A 93 23.27 7.21 -8.67
C THR A 93 22.50 6.24 -7.79
N LEU A 94 21.34 5.79 -8.27
CA LEU A 94 20.55 4.77 -7.58
C LEU A 94 21.17 3.38 -7.83
N ALA A 95 21.19 2.51 -6.82
CA ALA A 95 21.41 1.06 -6.96
C ALA A 95 20.35 0.22 -6.23
N SER A 96 20.12 -1.02 -6.68
CA SER A 96 19.37 -1.97 -5.86
C SER A 96 20.16 -2.30 -4.59
N GLY A 97 19.49 -2.25 -3.44
CA GLY A 97 20.05 -2.70 -2.17
C GLY A 97 20.04 -4.22 -2.07
N LYS A 98 20.89 -4.76 -1.20
CA LYS A 98 20.88 -6.20 -0.85
C LYS A 98 20.26 -6.38 0.52
N LEU A 99 19.26 -7.25 0.60
CA LEU A 99 18.70 -7.67 1.87
C LEU A 99 19.70 -8.58 2.60
N THR A 100 19.99 -8.27 3.86
CA THR A 100 20.81 -9.10 4.76
C THR A 100 20.02 -9.42 6.02
N PRO A 101 20.44 -10.43 6.82
CA PRO A 101 19.82 -10.70 8.13
C PRO A 101 19.88 -9.54 9.13
N ASN A 102 20.69 -8.51 8.87
CA ASN A 102 20.83 -7.34 9.72
C ASN A 102 20.20 -6.08 9.11
N THR A 103 19.58 -6.16 7.93
CA THR A 103 18.91 -5.00 7.34
C THR A 103 17.67 -4.65 8.18
N GLN A 104 17.63 -3.42 8.67
CA GLN A 104 16.59 -2.93 9.58
C GLN A 104 15.87 -1.70 9.02
N ALA A 105 14.58 -1.60 9.34
CA ALA A 105 13.78 -0.40 9.12
C ALA A 105 13.75 0.46 10.39
N ALA A 106 13.92 1.78 10.23
CA ALA A 106 13.59 2.75 11.26
C ALA A 106 12.09 3.05 11.27
N LEU A 107 11.48 3.06 10.07
CA LEU A 107 10.05 3.18 9.87
C LEU A 107 9.58 2.05 8.96
N LEU A 108 8.56 1.32 9.37
CA LEU A 108 7.88 0.34 8.55
C LEU A 108 6.39 0.39 8.85
N VAL A 109 5.58 0.44 7.80
CA VAL A 109 4.13 0.30 7.91
C VAL A 109 3.64 -0.68 6.84
N GLY A 110 2.79 -1.61 7.25
CA GLY A 110 2.38 -2.71 6.39
C GLY A 110 1.25 -3.54 6.99
N ALA A 111 0.83 -4.59 6.28
CA ALA A 111 -0.06 -5.60 6.81
C ALA A 111 0.17 -6.95 6.12
N TYR A 112 -0.26 -8.02 6.79
CA TYR A 112 -0.47 -9.30 6.13
C TYR A 112 -1.85 -9.30 5.44
N VAL A 113 -1.86 -9.51 4.13
CA VAL A 113 -3.06 -9.42 3.29
C VAL A 113 -3.27 -10.73 2.55
N ASP A 114 -4.08 -11.63 3.12
CA ASP A 114 -4.34 -12.97 2.58
C ASP A 114 -4.99 -12.93 1.18
N SER A 115 -5.84 -11.93 0.91
CA SER A 115 -6.56 -11.81 -0.35
C SER A 115 -6.88 -10.35 -0.70
N TRP A 116 -7.07 -10.08 -1.99
CA TRP A 116 -7.34 -8.75 -2.52
C TRP A 116 -8.66 -8.72 -3.29
N THR A 117 -9.53 -7.75 -3.01
CA THR A 117 -10.60 -7.37 -3.94
C THR A 117 -10.04 -6.49 -5.04
N LYS A 118 -10.30 -6.81 -6.31
CA LYS A 118 -9.78 -6.06 -7.46
C LYS A 118 -10.87 -5.16 -8.04
N HIS A 119 -10.53 -3.89 -8.24
CA HIS A 119 -11.44 -2.88 -8.78
C HIS A 119 -10.75 -2.13 -9.92
N PRO A 120 -11.31 -2.13 -11.14
CA PRO A 120 -10.70 -1.43 -12.26
C PRO A 120 -10.80 0.09 -12.07
N ILE A 121 -9.72 0.79 -12.39
CA ILE A 121 -9.72 2.26 -12.48
C ILE A 121 -9.89 2.62 -13.95
N THR A 122 -11.07 3.12 -14.30
CA THR A 122 -11.45 3.42 -15.69
C THR A 122 -11.01 4.79 -16.14
N ASP A 123 -10.89 5.74 -15.21
CA ASP A 123 -10.57 7.13 -15.52
C ASP A 123 -9.10 7.44 -15.26
N THR A 124 -8.62 8.53 -15.87
CA THR A 124 -7.36 9.14 -15.45
C THR A 124 -7.56 9.80 -14.09
N VAL A 125 -6.65 9.56 -13.14
CA VAL A 125 -6.76 10.04 -11.76
C VAL A 125 -5.58 10.95 -11.47
N LYS A 126 -5.85 12.20 -11.10
CA LYS A 126 -4.83 13.16 -10.68
C LYS A 126 -4.36 12.83 -9.28
N SER A 127 -3.18 13.33 -8.92
CA SER A 127 -2.59 13.12 -7.58
C SER A 127 -3.54 13.51 -6.45
N ASP A 128 -4.21 14.66 -6.60
CA ASP A 128 -5.08 15.22 -5.56
C ASP A 128 -6.38 14.42 -5.38
N ASP A 129 -6.78 13.64 -6.39
CA ASP A 129 -7.99 12.80 -6.37
C ASP A 129 -7.71 11.37 -5.89
N LEU A 130 -6.44 11.01 -5.68
CA LEU A 130 -6.01 9.64 -5.42
C LEU A 130 -6.51 9.12 -4.05
N ASP A 131 -6.40 9.93 -3.00
CA ASP A 131 -6.88 9.57 -1.66
C ASP A 131 -8.41 9.33 -1.68
N MET A 132 -9.14 10.17 -2.40
CA MET A 132 -10.60 10.04 -2.55
C MET A 132 -10.98 8.77 -3.30
N LEU A 133 -10.25 8.44 -4.37
CA LEU A 133 -10.45 7.19 -5.12
C LEU A 133 -10.23 5.98 -4.20
N ILE A 134 -9.11 5.94 -3.48
CA ILE A 134 -8.78 4.82 -2.59
C ILE A 134 -9.85 4.66 -1.50
N GLU A 135 -10.26 5.76 -0.85
CA GLU A 135 -11.30 5.75 0.18
C GLU A 135 -12.63 5.25 -0.38
N LYS A 136 -13.06 5.76 -1.55
CA LYS A 136 -14.33 5.38 -2.18
C LYS A 136 -14.33 3.91 -2.59
N THR A 137 -13.28 3.44 -3.25
CA THR A 137 -13.14 2.04 -3.68
C THR A 137 -13.12 1.10 -2.47
N ALA A 138 -12.41 1.46 -1.39
CA ALA A 138 -12.38 0.68 -0.17
C ALA A 138 -13.77 0.58 0.49
N LYS A 139 -14.50 1.69 0.61
CA LYS A 139 -15.88 1.69 1.13
C LYS A 139 -16.81 0.83 0.30
N GLN A 140 -16.74 0.91 -1.03
CA GLN A 140 -17.53 0.09 -1.94
C GLN A 140 -17.22 -1.40 -1.81
N ALA A 141 -15.98 -1.75 -1.44
CA ALA A 141 -15.55 -3.11 -1.16
C ALA A 141 -15.89 -3.59 0.27
N GLY A 142 -16.53 -2.76 1.11
CA GLY A 142 -16.85 -3.10 2.49
C GLY A 142 -15.67 -3.00 3.48
N ILE A 143 -14.58 -2.34 3.09
CA ILE A 143 -13.41 -2.12 3.96
C ILE A 143 -13.70 -0.96 4.93
N ASN A 144 -13.40 -1.16 6.22
CA ASN A 144 -13.50 -0.10 7.22
C ASN A 144 -12.39 0.97 7.01
N THR A 145 -12.73 2.09 6.39
CA THR A 145 -11.79 3.18 6.10
C THR A 145 -11.38 4.02 7.31
N ASN A 146 -11.95 3.77 8.48
CA ASN A 146 -11.51 4.41 9.74
C ASN A 146 -10.30 3.69 10.35
N GLU A 147 -9.96 2.51 9.84
CA GLU A 147 -8.75 1.76 10.22
C GLU A 147 -7.72 1.82 9.09
N PRO A 148 -6.41 1.81 9.40
CA PRO A 148 -5.38 1.72 8.38
C PRO A 148 -5.49 0.43 7.54
N PHE A 149 -5.35 0.56 6.22
CA PHE A 149 -5.35 -0.60 5.32
C PHE A 149 -4.33 -0.46 4.18
N MET A 150 -3.88 -1.60 3.67
CA MET A 150 -2.99 -1.66 2.50
C MET A 150 -3.78 -1.48 1.21
N PHE A 151 -3.19 -0.79 0.24
CA PHE A 151 -3.69 -0.76 -1.13
C PHE A 151 -2.55 -1.01 -2.13
N VAL A 152 -2.93 -1.51 -3.30
CA VAL A 152 -2.04 -1.63 -4.46
C VAL A 152 -2.77 -1.09 -5.69
N ILE A 153 -2.16 -0.14 -6.39
CA ILE A 153 -2.62 0.31 -7.70
C ILE A 153 -1.58 -0.11 -8.72
N GLN A 154 -1.97 -0.94 -9.68
CA GLN A 154 -1.11 -1.36 -10.78
C GLN A 154 -1.51 -0.64 -12.05
N GLY A 155 -0.54 -0.13 -12.80
CA GLY A 155 -0.81 0.45 -14.11
C GLY A 155 0.27 1.42 -14.57
N ASP A 156 -0.14 2.30 -15.48
CA ASP A 156 0.70 3.34 -16.05
C ASP A 156 0.52 4.65 -15.29
N PHE A 157 1.64 5.22 -14.88
CA PHE A 157 1.69 6.50 -14.18
C PHE A 157 2.42 7.54 -15.04
N LYS A 158 1.99 8.79 -14.90
CA LYS A 158 2.65 9.96 -15.49
C LYS A 158 3.06 10.94 -14.42
N ASN A 159 4.09 11.72 -14.72
CA ASN A 159 4.58 12.81 -13.87
C ASN A 159 4.78 12.36 -12.42
N ALA A 160 5.36 11.16 -12.24
CA ALA A 160 5.58 10.59 -10.93
C ALA A 160 6.77 11.30 -10.27
N ARG A 161 6.51 12.18 -9.31
CA ARG A 161 7.52 12.76 -8.43
C ARG A 161 7.76 11.79 -7.31
N PHE A 162 8.99 11.32 -7.18
CA PHE A 162 9.37 10.43 -6.10
C PHE A 162 10.75 10.82 -5.56
N HIS A 163 11.05 10.31 -4.37
CA HIS A 163 12.36 10.45 -3.79
C HIS A 163 12.87 9.13 -3.17
N VAL A 164 14.19 9.07 -3.01
CA VAL A 164 14.88 8.08 -2.20
C VAL A 164 15.69 8.85 -1.17
N ILE A 165 15.37 8.64 0.11
CA ILE A 165 16.07 9.26 1.22
C ILE A 165 17.55 8.87 1.24
N TYR A 166 18.36 9.78 1.78
CA TYR A 166 19.79 9.55 2.00
C TYR A 166 20.26 10.33 3.23
N GLY A 167 20.03 9.76 4.41
CA GLY A 167 20.36 10.39 5.70
C GLY A 167 19.42 11.51 6.15
N ALA A 168 18.50 11.95 5.29
CA ALA A 168 17.52 12.99 5.57
C ALA A 168 16.26 12.85 4.70
N CYS A 169 15.12 13.33 5.21
CA CYS A 169 13.87 13.41 4.47
C CYS A 169 13.76 14.76 3.71
N PRO A 170 13.62 14.74 2.36
CA PRO A 170 13.54 15.94 1.56
C PRO A 170 12.30 16.79 1.88
N ILE A 171 11.15 16.15 2.10
CA ILE A 171 9.89 16.84 2.43
C ILE A 171 10.05 17.64 3.72
N ARG A 172 10.61 17.03 4.78
CA ARG A 172 10.85 17.72 6.06
C ARG A 172 11.79 18.90 5.88
N ALA A 173 12.90 18.72 5.14
CA ALA A 173 13.87 19.78 4.90
C ALA A 173 13.22 20.98 4.19
N ARG A 174 12.42 20.74 3.14
CA ARG A 174 11.64 21.78 2.47
C ARG A 174 10.65 22.48 3.40
N MET A 175 9.88 21.72 4.17
CA MET A 175 8.90 22.30 5.13
C MET A 175 9.56 23.19 6.19
N ARG A 176 10.78 22.86 6.63
CA ARG A 176 11.54 23.64 7.61
C ARG A 176 12.50 24.66 7.00
N LYS A 177 12.57 24.77 5.68
CA LYS A 177 13.55 25.60 4.95
C LYS A 177 15.00 25.30 5.38
N GLU A 178 15.30 24.03 5.64
CA GLU A 178 16.62 23.55 6.03
C GLU A 178 17.45 23.22 4.80
N VAL A 179 18.71 23.69 4.77
CA VAL A 179 19.67 23.32 3.74
C VAL A 179 20.35 22.02 4.16
N LEU A 180 20.11 20.95 3.40
CA LEU A 180 20.77 19.66 3.65
C LEU A 180 22.24 19.71 3.20
N PRO A 181 23.17 19.13 3.98
CA PRO A 181 24.56 19.04 3.55
C PRO A 181 24.69 18.09 2.34
N LYS A 182 25.74 18.28 1.54
CA LYS A 182 25.93 17.58 0.25
C LYS A 182 25.87 16.06 0.40
N GLU A 183 26.45 15.55 1.48
CA GLU A 183 26.52 14.13 1.85
C GLU A 183 25.22 13.54 2.39
N LYS A 184 24.14 14.34 2.50
CA LYS A 184 22.79 13.90 2.86
C LYS A 184 21.74 14.37 1.85
N GLN A 185 22.15 14.72 0.64
CA GLN A 185 21.22 15.10 -0.42
C GLN A 185 20.46 13.85 -0.89
N PRO A 186 19.13 13.80 -0.71
CA PRO A 186 18.33 12.70 -1.21
C PRO A 186 18.25 12.74 -2.73
N TYR A 187 17.89 11.61 -3.33
CA TYR A 187 17.55 11.58 -4.75
C TYR A 187 16.10 12.01 -4.90
N GLU A 188 15.83 12.99 -5.76
CA GLU A 188 14.49 13.37 -6.14
C GLU A 188 14.37 13.48 -7.65
N ALA A 189 13.33 12.88 -8.23
CA ALA A 189 13.12 12.91 -9.67
C ALA A 189 11.64 12.93 -10.04
N ASP A 190 11.37 13.51 -11.21
CA ASP A 190 10.09 13.39 -11.91
C ASP A 190 10.27 12.34 -13.03
N ILE A 191 9.53 11.24 -12.96
CA ILE A 191 9.49 10.25 -14.04
C ILE A 191 8.30 10.57 -14.95
N PRO A 192 8.51 10.96 -16.22
CA PRO A 192 7.41 11.39 -17.09
C PRO A 192 6.38 10.29 -17.36
N LYS A 193 6.85 9.04 -17.51
CA LYS A 193 6.02 7.85 -17.73
C LYS A 193 6.66 6.63 -17.08
N VAL A 194 5.90 5.89 -16.28
CA VAL A 194 6.37 4.67 -15.62
C VAL A 194 5.22 3.68 -15.45
N THR A 195 5.46 2.43 -15.85
CA THR A 195 4.55 1.31 -15.57
C THR A 195 5.05 0.62 -14.32
N GLY A 196 4.16 0.33 -13.37
CA GLY A 196 4.55 -0.30 -12.13
C GLY A 196 3.41 -0.56 -11.18
N LYS A 197 3.75 -0.70 -9.91
CA LYS A 197 2.81 -0.84 -8.80
C LYS A 197 3.03 0.30 -7.82
N LEU A 198 1.96 0.99 -7.45
CA LEU A 198 1.94 1.89 -6.32
C LEU A 198 1.44 1.09 -5.12
N ILE A 199 2.30 0.89 -4.13
CA ILE A 199 1.99 0.17 -2.90
C ILE A 199 1.92 1.21 -1.79
N GLY A 200 0.89 1.17 -0.97
CA GLY A 200 0.81 2.11 0.13
C GLY A 200 -0.18 1.73 1.20
N VAL A 201 -0.24 2.59 2.20
CA VAL A 201 -1.20 2.51 3.30
C VAL A 201 -2.08 3.73 3.26
N PHE A 202 -3.39 3.49 3.37
CA PHE A 202 -4.38 4.52 3.65
C PHE A 202 -4.65 4.56 5.15
N ALA A 203 -4.59 5.74 5.77
CA ALA A 203 -4.75 5.95 7.21
C ALA A 203 -5.24 7.39 7.49
N LYS A 204 -6.54 7.62 7.32
CA LYS A 204 -7.18 8.94 7.46
C LYS A 204 -7.07 9.55 8.86
N ASP A 205 -7.23 8.73 9.90
CA ASP A 205 -7.25 9.20 11.30
C ASP A 205 -5.87 9.09 11.99
N SER A 206 -4.82 8.77 11.23
CA SER A 206 -3.43 8.63 11.73
C SER A 206 -2.43 9.48 10.93
N VAL A 207 -2.89 10.58 10.35
CA VAL A 207 -2.07 11.56 9.64
C VAL A 207 -0.96 12.09 10.55
N GLY A 208 0.28 12.12 10.05
CA GLY A 208 1.46 12.54 10.81
C GLY A 208 2.05 11.50 11.77
N ASN A 209 1.32 10.42 12.06
CA ASN A 209 1.85 9.23 12.74
C ASN A 209 2.33 8.17 11.75
N ILE A 210 1.55 7.93 10.68
CA ILE A 210 1.81 6.93 9.64
C ILE A 210 2.16 7.58 8.30
N THR A 211 1.45 8.66 7.95
CA THR A 211 1.56 9.37 6.68
C THR A 211 2.23 10.73 6.83
N HIS A 212 2.56 11.39 5.71
CA HIS A 212 3.00 12.77 5.75
C HIS A 212 1.89 13.71 6.24
N PRO A 213 2.24 14.86 6.85
CA PRO A 213 1.26 15.90 7.12
C PRO A 213 0.58 16.30 5.82
N ALA A 214 -0.76 16.26 5.79
CA ALA A 214 -1.65 16.57 4.66
C ALA A 214 -2.05 15.41 3.71
N THR A 215 -1.51 14.20 3.83
CA THR A 215 -1.99 13.05 3.04
C THR A 215 -2.59 11.97 3.93
N SER A 216 -3.67 11.33 3.48
CA SER A 216 -4.21 10.13 4.12
C SER A 216 -3.46 8.88 3.69
N THR A 217 -2.47 9.02 2.80
CA THR A 217 -1.70 7.91 2.24
C THR A 217 -0.19 8.06 2.45
N HIS A 218 0.48 6.92 2.61
CA HIS A 218 1.93 6.78 2.50
C HIS A 218 2.20 5.72 1.43
N MET A 219 2.82 6.12 0.33
CA MET A 219 2.92 5.30 -0.87
C MET A 219 4.32 5.27 -1.46
N HIS A 220 4.72 4.11 -1.94
CA HIS A 220 5.94 3.90 -2.71
C HIS A 220 5.59 3.38 -4.10
N LEU A 221 6.36 3.79 -5.10
CA LEU A 221 6.32 3.20 -6.43
C LEU A 221 7.28 2.01 -6.45
N LEU A 222 6.86 0.88 -7.01
CA LEU A 222 7.69 -0.27 -7.34
C LEU A 222 7.65 -0.46 -8.86
N TYR A 223 8.80 -0.30 -9.52
CA TYR A 223 8.90 -0.32 -10.98
C TYR A 223 10.22 -0.93 -11.45
N LYS A 224 10.27 -1.37 -12.70
CA LYS A 224 11.50 -1.79 -13.36
C LYS A 224 12.11 -0.58 -14.07
N ASP A 225 13.29 -0.16 -13.64
CA ASP A 225 14.00 0.93 -14.33
C ASP A 225 14.40 0.48 -15.74
N LYS A 226 14.01 1.27 -16.75
CA LYS A 226 14.24 0.91 -18.16
C LYS A 226 15.71 0.95 -18.53
N ARG A 227 16.51 1.79 -17.87
CA ARG A 227 17.92 1.98 -18.20
C ARG A 227 18.79 0.88 -17.61
N SER A 228 18.63 0.58 -16.32
CA SER A 228 19.41 -0.46 -15.64
C SER A 228 18.80 -1.85 -15.74
N GLY A 229 17.49 -1.96 -15.99
CA GLY A 229 16.76 -3.22 -15.92
C GLY A 229 16.48 -3.70 -14.49
N GLU A 230 16.92 -2.97 -13.46
CA GLU A 230 16.76 -3.32 -12.06
C GLU A 230 15.38 -2.93 -11.52
N MET A 231 14.88 -3.68 -10.53
CA MET A 231 13.71 -3.28 -9.76
C MET A 231 14.08 -2.15 -8.80
N ARG A 232 13.26 -1.10 -8.82
CA ARG A 232 13.42 0.12 -8.05
C ARG A 232 12.17 0.44 -7.27
N THR A 233 12.39 1.06 -6.12
CA THR A 233 11.37 1.68 -5.31
C THR A 233 11.77 3.02 -4.69
N GLY A 234 10.79 3.81 -4.30
CA GLY A 234 10.98 5.04 -3.54
C GLY A 234 9.64 5.68 -3.19
N HIS A 235 9.68 6.63 -2.27
CA HIS A 235 8.51 7.33 -1.77
C HIS A 235 7.92 8.25 -2.86
N VAL A 236 6.61 8.15 -3.12
CA VAL A 236 5.91 8.98 -4.10
C VAL A 236 5.28 10.18 -3.43
N GLU A 237 5.59 11.37 -3.94
CA GLU A 237 4.99 12.62 -3.48
C GLU A 237 3.78 13.01 -4.32
N ARG A 238 3.86 12.77 -5.64
CA ARG A 238 2.78 13.05 -6.58
C ARG A 238 2.86 12.12 -7.78
N LEU A 239 1.71 11.76 -8.35
CA LEU A 239 1.64 11.10 -9.65
C LEU A 239 0.26 11.28 -10.28
N GLN A 240 0.16 10.95 -11.56
CA GLN A 240 -1.12 10.79 -12.24
C GLN A 240 -1.26 9.33 -12.67
N TYR A 241 -2.32 8.67 -12.25
CA TYR A 241 -2.69 7.38 -12.84
C TYR A 241 -3.30 7.66 -14.20
N ASN A 242 -2.78 7.00 -15.23
CA ASN A 242 -3.27 7.11 -16.58
C ASN A 242 -4.01 5.83 -16.95
N GLN A 243 -5.20 5.98 -17.49
CA GLN A 243 -5.87 4.88 -18.17
C GLN A 243 -4.91 4.32 -19.24
N GLY A 244 -4.45 3.08 -19.04
CA GLY A 244 -3.50 2.36 -19.87
C GLY A 244 -4.01 0.93 -20.04
N GLN A 245 -3.88 0.39 -21.26
CA GLN A 245 -4.57 -0.78 -21.81
C GLN A 245 -4.69 -1.98 -20.84
N PRO A 246 -5.79 -2.75 -20.91
CA PRO A 246 -5.93 -3.96 -20.10
C PRO A 246 -4.69 -4.83 -20.28
N CYS A 247 -4.09 -5.24 -19.15
CA CYS A 247 -3.06 -6.28 -19.16
C CYS A 247 -3.71 -7.55 -19.69
N CYS A 248 -3.39 -7.91 -20.94
CA CYS A 248 -3.66 -9.22 -21.52
C CYS A 248 -2.81 -10.29 -20.84
#